data_AF-A0A418CSS8-F1
#
_entry.id   AF-A0A418CSS8-F1
#
_cell.length_a   1.000
_cell.length_b   1.000
_cell.length_c   1.000
_cell.angle_alpha   90.00
_cell.angle_beta   90.00
_cell.angle_gamma   90.00
#
_symmetry.space_group_name_H-M   'P 1'
#
loop_
_entity.id
_entity.type
_entity.pdbx_description
1 polymer ?
#
loop_
_entity_poly.entity_id
_entity_poly.type
_entity_poly.pdbx_seq_one_letter_code
_entity_poly.pdbx_strand_id
1 'polypeptide(L)'
;MADSTGKKYRVFLVLKTKASKVKGMVQENLTQRHGFGKTVVDFLRYHFAARPDQDKKVLLLWDVFSAHFTEEVVACAAELNVLLEKIPPRFRWACQPAEVAWIRPMKAHLRQMWIDSIRLQVLRHKNQAETYQLKHASNAATMDYR
;
A
#
# COMPACT_ATOMS: atom_id res chain seq x y z
N MET A 1 10.52 -3.81 0.30
CA MET A 1 10.32 -3.87 1.77
C MET A 1 11.16 -5.01 2.30
N ALA A 2 11.65 -4.93 3.55
CA ALA A 2 12.37 -6.01 4.19
C ALA A 2 11.68 -6.39 5.50
N ASP A 3 11.72 -7.67 5.88
CA ASP A 3 11.23 -8.12 7.18
C ASP A 3 12.29 -7.90 8.29
N SER A 4 11.95 -8.24 9.53
CA SER A 4 12.84 -8.13 10.69
C SER A 4 14.07 -9.04 10.62
N THR A 5 14.15 -9.94 9.63
CA THR A 5 15.31 -10.80 9.36
C THR A 5 16.22 -10.21 8.27
N GLY A 6 15.84 -9.08 7.69
CA GLY A 6 16.57 -8.43 6.60
C GLY A 6 16.27 -8.99 5.21
N LYS A 7 15.33 -9.94 5.09
CA LYS A 7 14.94 -10.51 3.80
C LYS A 7 14.17 -9.48 2.98
N LYS A 8 14.68 -9.15 1.78
CA LYS A 8 14.10 -8.15 0.88
C LYS A 8 13.06 -8.78 -0.04
N TYR A 9 11.91 -8.12 -0.15
CA TYR A 9 10.80 -8.51 -1.00
C TYR A 9 10.62 -7.51 -2.16
N ARG A 10 10.33 -8.04 -3.36
CA ARG A 10 9.98 -7.26 -4.55
C ARG A 10 8.73 -6.43 -4.24
N VAL A 11 8.86 -5.12 -4.34
CA VAL A 11 7.75 -4.19 -4.12
C VAL A 11 6.86 -4.23 -5.35
N PHE A 12 5.56 -4.43 -5.15
CA PHE A 12 4.54 -4.21 -6.18
C PHE A 12 3.60 -3.12 -5.67
N LEU A 13 3.28 -2.17 -6.55
CA LEU A 13 2.47 -1.01 -6.21
C LEU A 13 1.03 -1.23 -6.66
N VAL A 14 0.10 -1.21 -5.71
CA VAL A 14 -1.34 -1.22 -6.02
C VAL A 14 -1.83 0.22 -6.01
N LEU A 15 -2.10 0.75 -7.20
CA LEU A 15 -2.65 2.10 -7.36
C LEU A 15 -4.18 2.02 -7.29
N LYS A 16 -4.77 2.64 -6.26
CA LYS A 16 -6.23 2.76 -6.16
C LYS A 16 -6.75 3.71 -7.23
N THR A 17 -7.72 3.25 -8.01
CA THR A 17 -8.54 4.08 -8.91
C THR A 17 -9.87 4.46 -8.22
N LYS A 18 -10.56 5.48 -8.74
CA LYS A 18 -11.92 5.80 -8.26
C LYS A 18 -12.84 4.61 -8.51
N ALA A 19 -13.74 4.34 -7.57
CA ALA A 19 -14.76 3.31 -7.74
C ALA A 19 -15.55 3.56 -9.04
N SER A 20 -15.76 2.50 -9.83
CA SER A 20 -16.56 2.58 -11.04
C SER A 20 -18.02 2.89 -10.69
N LYS A 21 -18.70 3.66 -11.53
CA LYS A 21 -20.15 3.92 -11.43
C LYS A 21 -20.97 3.04 -12.37
N VAL A 22 -20.31 2.28 -13.24
CA VAL A 22 -20.95 1.41 -14.22
C VAL A 22 -21.47 0.17 -13.49
N LYS A 23 -22.79 -0.03 -13.42
CA LYS A 23 -23.43 -1.09 -12.63
C LYS A 23 -22.83 -2.49 -12.88
N GLY A 24 -22.57 -2.84 -14.14
CA GLY A 24 -21.95 -4.12 -14.51
C GLY A 24 -20.55 -4.27 -13.89
N MET A 25 -19.71 -3.25 -14.00
CA MET A 25 -18.37 -3.25 -13.40
C MET A 25 -18.44 -3.22 -11.86
N VAL A 26 -19.41 -2.54 -11.26
CA VAL A 26 -19.60 -2.55 -9.80
C VAL A 26 -19.93 -3.95 -9.33
N GLN A 27 -20.88 -4.62 -9.99
CA GLN A 27 -21.26 -5.99 -9.66
C GLN A 27 -20.09 -6.94 -9.86
N GLU A 28 -19.36 -6.83 -10.97
CA GLU A 28 -18.18 -7.65 -11.24
C GLU A 28 -17.09 -7.46 -10.18
N ASN A 29 -16.77 -6.21 -9.81
CA ASN A 29 -15.79 -5.92 -8.76
C ASN A 29 -16.24 -6.46 -7.39
N LEU A 30 -17.54 -6.41 -7.09
CA LEU A 30 -18.11 -6.94 -5.85
C LEU A 30 -18.12 -8.47 -5.82
N THR A 31 -18.32 -9.12 -6.97
CA THR A 31 -18.35 -10.58 -7.11
C THR A 31 -16.95 -11.16 -7.16
N GLN A 32 -16.06 -10.60 -7.98
CA GLN A 32 -14.72 -11.15 -8.16
C GLN A 32 -13.80 -10.80 -6.99
N ARG A 33 -13.93 -9.57 -6.42
CA ARG A 33 -13.03 -8.97 -5.40
C ARG A 33 -11.52 -9.19 -5.66
N HIS A 34 -11.17 -9.56 -6.90
CA HIS A 34 -9.89 -10.05 -7.39
C HIS A 34 -9.06 -10.89 -6.40
N GLY A 35 -9.72 -11.70 -5.56
CA GLY A 35 -9.03 -12.56 -4.59
C GLY A 35 -8.28 -11.84 -3.45
N PHE A 36 -8.39 -10.51 -3.31
CA PHE A 36 -7.68 -9.79 -2.25
C PHE A 36 -8.13 -10.23 -0.84
N GLY A 37 -9.40 -10.60 -0.67
CA GLY A 37 -9.89 -11.17 0.58
C GLY A 37 -9.12 -12.43 0.99
N LYS A 38 -8.82 -13.31 0.02
CA LYS A 38 -8.02 -14.52 0.25
C LYS A 38 -6.59 -14.18 0.67
N THR A 39 -5.95 -13.22 -0.01
CA THR A 39 -4.61 -12.73 0.39
C THR A 39 -4.61 -12.15 1.81
N VAL A 40 -5.70 -11.50 2.21
CA VAL A 40 -5.85 -10.95 3.56
C VAL A 40 -6.04 -12.07 4.59
N VAL A 41 -6.81 -13.12 4.27
CA VAL A 41 -6.91 -14.33 5.12
C VAL A 41 -5.55 -15.01 5.28
N ASP A 42 -4.81 -15.19 4.18
CA ASP A 42 -3.47 -15.79 4.21
C ASP A 42 -2.52 -14.97 5.08
N PHE A 43 -2.59 -13.63 4.99
CA PHE A 43 -1.85 -12.72 5.86
C PHE A 43 -2.20 -12.93 7.34
N LEU A 44 -3.50 -12.99 7.67
CA LEU A 44 -3.93 -13.18 9.06
C LEU A 44 -3.43 -14.52 9.61
N ARG A 45 -3.58 -15.61 8.85
CA ARG A 45 -3.09 -16.93 9.28
C ARG A 45 -1.58 -16.94 9.45
N TYR A 46 -0.83 -16.38 8.51
CA TYR A 46 0.62 -16.34 8.58
C TYR A 46 1.12 -15.60 9.83
N HIS A 47 0.53 -14.45 10.16
CA HIS A 47 1.01 -13.62 11.28
C HIS A 47 0.43 -13.98 12.65
N PHE A 48 -0.79 -14.53 12.71
CA PHE A 48 -1.50 -14.69 13.98
C PHE A 48 -1.84 -16.15 14.34
N ALA A 49 -1.81 -17.11 13.40
CA ALA A 49 -2.21 -18.49 13.71
C ALA A 49 -1.22 -19.23 14.62
N ALA A 50 0.09 -18.97 14.50
CA ALA A 50 1.11 -19.65 15.30
C ALA A 50 1.49 -18.91 16.59
N ARG A 51 0.66 -17.97 17.06
CA ARG A 51 0.93 -17.22 18.29
C ARG A 51 0.88 -18.15 19.51
N PRO A 52 1.80 -18.00 20.48
CA PRO A 52 1.78 -18.81 21.71
C PRO A 52 0.64 -18.42 22.68
N ASP A 53 0.06 -17.23 22.53
CA ASP A 53 -0.93 -16.62 23.42
C ASP A 53 -2.31 -16.46 22.73
N GLN A 54 -2.80 -17.51 22.08
CA GLN A 54 -4.06 -17.47 21.32
C GLN A 54 -5.29 -17.12 22.17
N ASP A 55 -5.24 -17.28 23.49
CA ASP A 55 -6.29 -16.86 24.43
C ASP A 55 -6.44 -15.32 24.52
N LYS A 56 -5.39 -14.58 24.17
CA LYS A 56 -5.38 -13.12 24.23
C LYS A 56 -5.84 -12.49 22.92
N LYS A 57 -6.70 -11.49 23.05
CA LYS A 57 -7.16 -10.67 21.94
C LYS A 57 -6.07 -9.73 21.43
N VAL A 58 -5.88 -9.69 20.12
CA VAL A 58 -4.99 -8.72 19.44
C VAL A 58 -5.83 -7.71 18.68
N LEU A 59 -5.59 -6.42 18.90
CA LEU A 59 -6.23 -5.36 18.14
C LEU A 59 -5.47 -5.09 16.83
N LEU A 60 -6.16 -5.25 15.70
CA LEU A 60 -5.64 -4.94 14.37
C LEU A 60 -6.43 -3.77 13.76
N LEU A 61 -5.74 -2.65 13.60
CA LEU A 61 -6.30 -1.44 13.01
C LEU A 61 -6.04 -1.41 11.50
N TRP A 62 -7.11 -1.43 10.71
CA TRP A 62 -7.03 -1.43 9.25
C TRP A 62 -7.75 -0.24 8.60
N ASP A 63 -7.28 0.11 7.40
CA ASP A 63 -7.93 1.13 6.59
C ASP A 63 -9.27 0.61 6.05
N VAL A 64 -10.16 1.50 5.61
CA VAL A 64 -11.49 1.13 5.09
C VAL A 64 -11.48 0.50 3.68
N PHE A 65 -10.41 -0.20 3.29
CA PHE A 65 -10.42 -0.98 2.06
C PHE A 65 -11.37 -2.17 2.19
N SER A 66 -12.22 -2.38 1.18
CA SER A 66 -13.31 -3.36 1.25
C SER A 66 -12.82 -4.80 1.45
N ALA A 67 -11.66 -5.16 0.89
CA ALA A 67 -11.10 -6.50 1.04
C ALA A 67 -10.68 -6.84 2.48
N HIS A 68 -10.47 -5.83 3.34
CA HIS A 68 -10.12 -6.02 4.76
C HIS A 68 -11.31 -6.48 5.62
N PHE A 69 -12.53 -6.40 5.10
CA PHE A 69 -13.76 -6.65 5.86
C PHE A 69 -14.73 -7.53 5.07
N THR A 70 -14.21 -8.45 4.25
CA THR A 70 -15.05 -9.53 3.69
C THR A 70 -15.46 -10.49 4.81
N GLU A 71 -16.55 -11.22 4.60
CA GLU A 71 -17.05 -12.20 5.59
C GLU A 71 -15.98 -13.23 5.97
N GLU A 72 -15.24 -13.75 5.00
CA GLU A 72 -14.13 -14.70 5.21
C GLU A 72 -13.02 -14.10 6.09
N VAL A 73 -12.67 -12.83 5.88
CA VAL A 73 -11.63 -12.14 6.64
C VAL A 73 -12.08 -11.90 8.08
N VAL A 74 -13.33 -11.46 8.26
CA VAL A 74 -13.90 -11.25 9.60
C VAL A 74 -14.00 -12.57 10.37
N ALA A 75 -14.43 -13.65 9.71
CA ALA A 75 -14.48 -14.97 10.31
C ALA A 75 -13.08 -15.48 10.71
N CYS A 76 -12.08 -15.33 9.83
CA CYS A 76 -10.70 -15.72 10.12
C CYS A 76 -10.10 -14.90 11.28
N ALA A 77 -10.37 -13.60 11.35
CA ALA A 77 -9.90 -12.78 12.47
C ALA A 77 -10.54 -13.20 13.80
N ALA A 78 -11.84 -13.51 13.81
CA ALA A 78 -12.53 -14.01 14.99
C ALA A 78 -11.94 -15.37 15.46
N GLU A 79 -11.69 -16.29 14.53
CA GLU A 79 -11.02 -17.59 14.80
C GLU A 79 -9.65 -17.40 15.49
N LEU A 80 -8.91 -16.36 15.09
CA LEU A 80 -7.55 -16.08 15.56
C LEU A 80 -7.49 -15.15 16.79
N ASN A 81 -8.64 -14.85 17.42
CA ASN A 81 -8.76 -13.85 18.48
C ASN A 81 -8.15 -12.48 18.09
N VAL A 82 -8.34 -12.08 16.84
CA VAL A 82 -7.95 -10.76 16.32
C VAL A 82 -9.19 -9.87 16.23
N LEU A 83 -9.18 -8.76 16.97
CA LEU A 83 -10.18 -7.71 16.87
C LEU A 83 -9.84 -6.81 15.69
N LEU A 84 -10.68 -6.83 14.64
CA LEU A 84 -10.54 -5.98 13.47
C LEU A 84 -11.29 -4.66 13.67
N GLU A 85 -10.54 -3.55 13.68
CA GLU A 85 -11.11 -2.22 13.81
C GLU A 85 -10.75 -1.30 12.64
N LYS A 86 -11.70 -0.44 12.26
CA LYS A 86 -11.52 0.52 11.16
C LYS A 86 -10.90 1.80 11.66
N ILE A 87 -9.82 2.21 11.01
CA ILE A 87 -9.32 3.58 11.18
C ILE A 87 -10.33 4.54 10.52
N PRO A 88 -10.83 5.55 11.25
CA PRO A 88 -11.79 6.50 10.71
C PRO A 88 -11.30 7.13 9.39
N PRO A 89 -12.10 7.06 8.30
CA PRO A 89 -11.64 7.43 6.96
C PRO A 89 -11.16 8.88 6.83
N ARG A 90 -11.72 9.79 7.63
CA ARG A 90 -11.37 11.23 7.58
C ARG A 90 -10.03 11.56 8.25
N PHE A 91 -9.47 10.63 9.02
CA PHE A 91 -8.26 10.86 9.83
C PHE A 91 -7.12 9.90 9.51
N ARG A 92 -7.20 9.13 8.42
CA ARG A 92 -6.16 8.15 8.04
C ARG A 92 -4.76 8.75 8.00
N TRP A 93 -4.67 9.98 7.50
CA TRP A 93 -3.43 10.71 7.36
C TRP A 93 -2.76 11.02 8.71
N ALA A 94 -3.52 11.08 9.81
CA ALA A 94 -3.01 11.30 11.17
C ALA A 94 -2.97 10.02 12.00
N CYS A 95 -3.93 9.12 11.77
CA CYS A 95 -4.24 8.01 12.67
C CYS A 95 -3.80 6.65 12.15
N GLN A 96 -3.26 6.55 10.92
CA GLN A 96 -2.69 5.29 10.42
C GLN A 96 -1.18 5.30 10.63
N PRO A 97 -0.64 4.54 11.59
CA PRO A 97 0.79 4.58 11.92
C PRO A 97 1.68 4.30 10.72
N ALA A 98 1.33 3.32 9.87
CA ALA A 98 2.08 3.02 8.67
C ALA A 98 2.06 4.17 7.64
N GLU A 99 0.93 4.88 7.49
CA GLU A 99 0.86 6.02 6.57
C GLU A 99 1.74 7.16 7.08
N VAL A 100 1.69 7.46 8.39
CA VAL A 100 2.45 8.54 9.03
C VAL A 100 3.94 8.24 9.06
N ALA A 101 4.33 7.06 9.54
CA ALA A 101 5.73 6.74 9.81
C ALA A 101 6.51 6.33 8.56
N TRP A 102 5.87 5.67 7.59
CA TRP A 102 6.59 5.06 6.47
C TRP A 102 6.16 5.61 5.12
N ILE A 103 4.86 5.56 4.82
CA ILE A 103 4.38 5.89 3.47
C ILE A 103 4.53 7.38 3.17
N ARG A 104 4.24 8.26 4.13
CA ARG A 104 4.39 9.71 3.96
C ARG A 104 5.84 10.12 3.72
N PRO A 105 6.82 9.73 4.57
CA PRO A 105 8.23 10.01 4.28
C PRO A 105 8.69 9.42 2.95
N MET A 106 8.30 8.19 2.64
CA MET A 106 8.65 7.55 1.36
C MET A 106 8.08 8.33 0.16
N LYS A 107 6.80 8.70 0.19
CA LYS A 107 6.16 9.49 -0.88
C LYS A 107 6.80 10.87 -1.00
N ALA A 108 7.15 11.52 0.11
CA ALA A 108 7.83 12.80 0.11
C ALA A 108 9.21 12.70 -0.57
N HIS A 109 9.97 11.67 -0.23
CA HIS A 109 11.28 11.42 -0.84
C HIS A 109 11.18 11.14 -2.34
N LEU A 110 10.27 10.26 -2.76
CA LEU A 110 10.04 9.97 -4.19
C LEU A 110 9.60 11.22 -4.96
N ARG A 111 8.77 12.06 -4.34
CA ARG A 111 8.37 13.35 -4.93
C ARG A 111 9.56 14.29 -5.08
N GLN A 112 10.45 14.34 -4.09
CA GLN A 112 11.65 15.17 -4.16
C GLN A 112 12.57 14.71 -5.30
N MET A 113 12.85 13.41 -5.39
CA MET A 113 13.62 12.84 -6.50
C MET A 113 13.02 13.16 -7.87
N TRP A 114 11.70 13.11 -7.97
CA TRP A 114 10.98 13.46 -9.20
C TRP A 114 11.14 14.95 -9.56
N ILE A 115 10.98 15.85 -8.58
CA ILE A 115 11.17 17.29 -8.78
C ILE A 115 12.60 17.60 -9.22
N ASP A 116 13.59 16.98 -8.58
CA ASP A 116 15.00 17.22 -8.90
C ASP A 116 15.36 16.67 -10.29
N SER A 117 14.79 15.53 -10.68
CA SER A 117 14.87 15.03 -12.05
C SER A 117 14.30 16.02 -13.07
N ILE A 118 13.10 16.56 -12.84
CA ILE A 118 12.50 17.57 -13.72
C ILE A 118 13.39 18.81 -13.81
N ARG A 119 13.87 19.32 -12.67
CA ARG A 119 14.75 20.50 -12.63
C ARG A 119 16.01 20.28 -13.47
N LEU A 120 16.65 19.12 -13.34
CA LEU A 120 17.83 18.76 -14.14
C LEU A 120 17.50 18.64 -15.64
N GLN A 121 16.35 18.07 -15.99
CA GLN A 121 15.91 18.00 -17.39
C GLN A 121 15.73 19.38 -18.00
N VAL A 122 15.08 20.30 -17.28
CA VAL A 122 14.88 21.69 -17.71
C VAL A 122 16.21 22.42 -17.85
N LEU A 123 17.12 22.28 -16.88
CA LEU A 123 18.44 22.91 -16.93
C LEU A 123 19.27 22.45 -18.15
N ARG A 124 19.26 21.15 -18.46
CA ARG A 124 19.96 20.60 -19.63
C ARG A 124 19.35 21.08 -20.95
N HIS A 125 18.05 21.29 -20.97
CA HIS A 125 17.32 21.72 -22.17
C HIS A 125 17.49 23.21 -22.49
N LYS A 126 17.82 24.07 -21.49
CA LYS A 126 17.99 25.52 -21.69
C LYS A 126 18.96 25.93 -22.82
N ASN A 127 19.89 25.06 -23.20
CA ASN A 127 20.86 25.33 -24.27
C ASN A 127 20.50 24.64 -25.60
N GLN A 128 19.27 24.13 -25.75
CA GLN A 128 18.80 23.42 -26.94
C GLN A 128 17.74 24.27 -27.66
N ALA A 129 17.81 24.31 -28.99
CA ALA A 129 16.87 25.05 -29.83
C ALA A 129 15.51 24.34 -30.02
N GLU A 130 15.42 23.08 -29.60
CA GLU A 130 14.22 22.25 -29.76
C GLU A 130 13.21 22.47 -28.63
N THR A 131 11.94 22.07 -28.84
CA THR A 131 10.90 22.13 -27.79
C THR A 131 11.17 21.12 -26.67
N TYR A 132 11.02 21.54 -25.42
CA TYR A 132 11.19 20.65 -24.26
C TYR A 132 10.19 19.49 -24.26
N GLN A 133 10.68 18.27 -24.10
CA GLN A 133 9.88 17.07 -23.91
C GLN A 133 10.20 16.44 -22.54
N LEU A 134 9.18 16.32 -21.69
CA LEU A 134 9.33 15.72 -20.36
C LEU A 134 9.65 14.23 -20.49
N LYS A 135 10.82 13.83 -20.01
CA LYS A 135 11.20 12.42 -19.94
C LYS A 135 10.61 11.80 -18.68
N HIS A 136 10.01 10.63 -18.84
CA HIS A 136 9.55 9.81 -17.72
C HIS A 136 10.73 9.47 -16.80
N ALA A 137 10.45 9.20 -15.53
CA ALA A 137 11.45 8.66 -14.63
C ALA A 137 11.92 7.30 -15.17
N SER A 138 13.10 7.26 -15.79
CA SER A 138 13.76 6.01 -16.15
C SER A 138 14.17 5.30 -14.85
N ASN A 139 13.75 4.04 -14.71
CA ASN A 139 13.92 3.13 -13.58
C ASN A 139 14.99 3.57 -12.57
N ALA A 140 14.52 3.77 -11.33
CA ALA A 140 15.31 4.09 -10.16
C ALA A 140 16.69 3.43 -10.22
N ALA A 141 17.72 4.28 -10.33
CA ALA A 141 19.09 3.90 -10.09
C ALA A 141 19.15 3.08 -8.79
N THR A 142 19.86 1.96 -8.85
CA THR A 142 20.33 1.19 -7.70
C THR A 142 20.81 2.16 -6.62
N MET A 143 20.06 2.28 -5.52
CA MET A 143 20.56 2.92 -4.31
C MET A 143 21.57 1.96 -3.69
N ASP A 144 22.84 2.18 -4.00
CA ASP A 144 23.95 1.58 -3.28
C ASP A 144 24.11 2.35 -1.97
N TYR A 145 23.72 1.72 -0.86
CA TYR A 145 23.96 2.22 0.49
C TYR A 145 25.23 1.54 1.00
N ARG A 146 26.31 2.31 1.12
CA ARG A 146 27.40 1.98 2.06
C ARG A 146 26.92 2.16 3.49
#